data_AF-A0A485CD18-F1
#
_entry.id   AF-A0A485CD18-F1
#
_cell.length_a   1.000
_cell.length_b   1.000
_cell.length_c   1.000
_cell.angle_alpha   90.00
_cell.angle_beta   90.00
_cell.angle_gamma   90.00
#
_symmetry.space_group_name_H-M   'P 1'
#
loop_
_entity.id
_entity.type
_entity.pdbx_description
1 polymer ?
#
loop_
_entity_poly.entity_id
_entity_poly.type
_entity_poly.pdbx_seq_one_letter_code
_entity_poly.pdbx_strand_id
1 'polypeptide(L)'
;MLTSLDFIIAGFHEPVFAPQDKETHTRAMIAAMASGNVHMISHPGNPKFPVDIPAIAEAAAKYHVALEINNSSFVSSRVGSEQNCQAIAAAVRDAGGWLALGSDSHTAFTLGEFTECQKILDAVEFPRDRILNVTPRRFLNYLESRGMPSIPEFADF
;
A
#
# COMPACT_ATOMS: atom_id res chain seq x y z
N MET A 1 15.04 11.43 11.41
CA MET A 1 15.02 11.40 9.93
C MET A 1 15.69 10.11 9.50
N LEU A 2 15.05 9.29 8.65
CA LEU A 2 15.67 8.08 8.12
C LEU A 2 16.52 8.50 6.92
N THR A 3 17.83 8.69 7.14
CA THR A 3 18.72 9.36 6.17
C THR A 3 19.34 8.44 5.13
N SER A 4 19.00 7.16 5.14
CA SER A 4 19.65 6.13 4.30
C SER A 4 18.64 5.22 3.60
N LEU A 5 17.36 5.60 3.56
CA LEU A 5 16.27 4.83 2.99
C LEU A 5 15.46 5.70 2.03
N ASP A 6 15.12 5.16 0.86
CA ASP A 6 14.36 5.86 -0.18
C ASP A 6 12.86 5.63 -0.06
N PHE A 7 12.46 4.39 0.28
CA PHE A 7 11.07 3.97 0.37
C PHE A 7 10.75 3.39 1.74
N ILE A 8 9.65 3.87 2.34
CA ILE A 8 9.27 3.57 3.72
C ILE A 8 7.90 2.93 3.72
N ILE A 9 7.87 1.66 4.07
CA ILE A 9 6.66 0.86 4.18
C ILE A 9 6.39 0.63 5.67
N ALA A 10 5.15 0.84 6.10
CA ALA A 10 4.71 0.52 7.45
C ALA A 10 3.50 -0.42 7.43
N GLY A 11 3.41 -1.35 8.38
CA GLY A 11 2.28 -2.26 8.47
C GLY A 11 2.24 -3.02 9.80
N PHE A 12 1.07 -3.56 10.13
CA PHE A 12 0.88 -4.29 11.37
C PHE A 12 1.43 -5.72 11.30
N HIS A 13 2.19 -6.08 12.32
CA HIS A 13 2.79 -7.40 12.51
C HIS A 13 2.63 -7.81 13.96
N GLU A 14 2.03 -8.98 14.18
CA GLU A 14 1.60 -9.49 15.49
C GLU A 14 2.67 -9.41 16.60
N PRO A 15 3.97 -9.70 16.36
CA PRO A 15 5.00 -9.59 17.39
C PRO A 15 5.27 -8.17 17.91
N VAL A 16 4.91 -7.14 17.13
CA VAL A 16 5.17 -5.72 17.47
C VAL A 16 3.86 -5.02 17.83
N PHE A 17 2.80 -5.32 17.09
CA PHE A 17 1.46 -4.77 17.31
C PHE A 17 0.47 -5.93 17.25
N ALA A 18 0.06 -6.42 18.42
CA ALA A 18 -0.91 -7.50 18.52
C ALA A 18 -2.28 -7.03 17.96
N PRO A 19 -3.05 -7.93 17.31
CA PRO A 19 -4.44 -7.65 16.94
C PRO A 19 -5.29 -7.16 18.11
N GLN A 20 -6.03 -6.09 17.88
CA GLN A 20 -6.92 -5.40 18.82
C GLN A 20 -8.26 -5.09 18.14
N ASP A 21 -8.98 -4.09 18.62
CA ASP A 21 -10.24 -3.63 18.04
C ASP A 21 -10.02 -2.77 16.77
N LYS A 22 -11.10 -2.64 15.98
CA LYS A 22 -11.11 -1.89 14.71
C LYS A 22 -10.71 -0.43 14.87
N GLU A 23 -11.14 0.22 15.94
CA GLU A 23 -10.87 1.65 16.18
C GLU A 23 -9.38 1.87 16.45
N THR A 24 -8.78 1.01 17.26
CA THR A 24 -7.35 1.07 17.57
C THR A 24 -6.47 0.86 16.33
N HIS A 25 -6.78 -0.13 15.48
CA HIS A 25 -6.06 -0.31 14.21
C HIS A 25 -6.20 0.89 13.27
N THR A 26 -7.42 1.39 13.12
CA THR A 26 -7.73 2.52 12.23
C THR A 26 -6.94 3.76 12.66
N ARG A 27 -7.01 4.10 13.96
CA ARG A 27 -6.30 5.25 14.53
C ARG A 27 -4.79 5.12 14.38
N ALA A 28 -4.23 3.94 14.65
CA ALA A 28 -2.79 3.71 14.52
C ALA A 28 -2.32 3.81 13.07
N MET A 29 -3.07 3.25 12.12
CA MET A 29 -2.75 3.32 10.69
C MET A 29 -2.83 4.76 10.15
N ILE A 30 -3.88 5.50 10.51
CA ILE A 30 -4.03 6.91 10.14
C ILE A 30 -2.91 7.76 10.75
N ALA A 31 -2.54 7.52 12.01
CA ALA A 31 -1.43 8.22 12.66
C ALA A 31 -0.09 7.96 11.95
N ALA A 32 0.15 6.72 11.50
CA ALA A 32 1.35 6.39 10.72
C ALA A 32 1.41 7.19 9.41
N MET A 33 0.29 7.29 8.68
CA MET A 33 0.18 8.11 7.47
C MET A 33 0.36 9.61 7.76
N ALA A 34 -0.34 10.11 8.77
CA ALA A 34 -0.30 11.52 9.19
C ALA A 34 1.07 11.97 9.71
N SER A 35 1.95 11.04 10.09
CA SER A 35 3.31 11.35 10.54
C SER A 35 4.19 11.96 9.45
N GLY A 36 3.82 11.80 8.17
CA GLY A 36 4.60 12.24 7.01
C GLY A 36 5.79 11.35 6.66
N ASN A 37 6.13 10.37 7.51
CA ASN A 37 7.32 9.53 7.35
C ASN A 37 7.11 8.28 6.49
N VAL A 38 5.86 7.94 6.14
CA VAL A 38 5.49 6.69 5.48
C VAL A 38 5.09 6.94 4.02
N HIS A 39 5.61 6.12 3.11
CA HIS A 39 5.29 6.18 1.69
C HIS A 39 4.19 5.18 1.31
N MET A 40 4.11 4.04 2.00
CA MET A 40 3.11 3.01 1.74
C MET A 40 2.68 2.29 3.02
N ILE A 41 1.42 1.91 3.10
CA ILE A 41 0.92 0.97 4.12
C ILE A 41 0.84 -0.43 3.51
N SER A 42 1.54 -1.40 4.10
CA SER A 42 1.52 -2.80 3.64
C SER A 42 0.27 -3.55 4.09
N HIS A 43 -0.25 -4.38 3.18
CA HIS A 43 -1.35 -5.32 3.36
C HIS A 43 -2.48 -4.84 4.30
N PRO A 44 -3.09 -3.66 4.07
CA PRO A 44 -4.17 -3.12 4.92
C PRO A 44 -5.44 -3.97 4.88
N GLY A 45 -5.58 -4.90 3.92
CA GLY A 45 -6.71 -5.83 3.81
C GLY A 45 -6.64 -7.04 4.75
N ASN A 46 -5.57 -7.19 5.53
CA ASN A 46 -5.38 -8.32 6.42
C ASN A 46 -6.53 -8.47 7.44
N PRO A 47 -7.33 -9.55 7.40
CA PRO A 47 -8.48 -9.73 8.29
C PRO A 47 -8.12 -9.78 9.77
N LYS A 48 -6.87 -10.11 10.13
CA LYS A 48 -6.40 -10.05 11.53
C LYS A 48 -6.43 -8.63 12.11
N PHE A 49 -6.35 -7.60 11.26
CA PHE A 49 -6.31 -6.21 11.67
C PHE A 49 -7.48 -5.45 11.01
N PRO A 50 -8.73 -5.68 11.44
CA PRO A 50 -9.87 -4.99 10.88
C PRO A 50 -9.70 -3.47 11.04
N VAL A 51 -10.03 -2.72 9.99
CA VAL A 51 -9.89 -1.26 9.92
C VAL A 51 -11.15 -0.65 9.32
N ASP A 52 -11.34 0.65 9.57
CA ASP A 52 -12.30 1.45 8.84
C ASP A 52 -11.76 1.80 7.45
N ILE A 53 -12.14 1.02 6.45
CA ILE A 53 -11.61 1.12 5.08
C ILE A 53 -11.83 2.51 4.46
N PRO A 54 -13.04 3.10 4.49
CA PRO A 54 -13.24 4.47 4.03
C PRO A 54 -12.31 5.47 4.73
N ALA A 55 -12.21 5.42 6.07
CA ALA A 55 -11.38 6.36 6.82
C ALA A 55 -9.89 6.25 6.48
N ILE A 56 -9.35 5.03 6.32
CA ILE A 56 -7.94 4.85 5.95
C ILE A 56 -7.68 5.26 4.49
N ALA A 57 -8.64 5.07 3.58
CA ALA A 57 -8.50 5.46 2.18
C ALA A 57 -8.51 6.98 2.02
N GLU A 58 -9.41 7.68 2.71
CA GLU A 58 -9.44 9.15 2.77
C GLU A 58 -8.15 9.71 3.38
N ALA A 59 -7.67 9.11 4.47
CA ALA A 59 -6.41 9.51 5.10
C ALA A 59 -5.21 9.28 4.17
N ALA A 60 -5.17 8.14 3.47
CA ALA A 60 -4.12 7.82 2.51
C ALA A 60 -4.07 8.86 1.38
N ALA A 61 -5.22 9.22 0.81
CA ALA A 61 -5.32 10.27 -0.19
C ALA A 61 -4.86 11.63 0.37
N LYS A 62 -5.36 12.02 1.56
CA LYS A 62 -5.02 13.30 2.21
C LYS A 62 -3.53 13.45 2.49
N TYR A 63 -2.89 12.41 3.01
CA TYR A 63 -1.47 12.43 3.40
C TYR A 63 -0.54 11.95 2.28
N HIS A 64 -1.08 11.75 1.07
CA HIS A 64 -0.35 11.31 -0.11
C HIS A 64 0.44 10.02 0.13
N VAL A 65 -0.16 9.04 0.82
CA VAL A 65 0.39 7.72 1.13
C VAL A 65 -0.31 6.67 0.26
N ALA A 66 0.45 5.72 -0.29
CA ALA A 66 -0.13 4.61 -1.06
C ALA A 66 -0.65 3.50 -0.15
N LEU A 67 -1.76 2.85 -0.52
CA LEU A 67 -2.18 1.60 0.09
C LEU A 67 -1.79 0.40 -0.79
N GLU A 68 -1.29 -0.66 -0.17
CA GLU A 68 -0.83 -1.84 -0.89
C GLU A 68 -1.99 -2.78 -1.29
N ILE A 69 -1.97 -3.28 -2.52
CA ILE A 69 -2.62 -4.55 -2.89
C ILE A 69 -1.53 -5.62 -2.99
N ASN A 70 -1.55 -6.56 -2.04
CA ASN A 70 -0.45 -7.47 -1.76
C ASN A 70 -0.72 -8.86 -2.33
N ASN A 71 0.09 -9.32 -3.28
CA ASN A 71 -0.18 -10.56 -4.03
C ASN A 71 -0.11 -11.82 -3.13
N SER A 72 0.79 -11.86 -2.13
CA SER A 72 0.90 -13.03 -1.24
C SER A 72 -0.36 -13.28 -0.41
N SER A 73 -1.17 -12.23 -0.19
CA SER A 73 -2.39 -12.30 0.62
C SER A 73 -3.44 -13.24 0.03
N PHE A 74 -3.43 -13.42 -1.30
CA PHE A 74 -4.37 -14.27 -2.03
C PHE A 74 -3.87 -15.72 -2.20
N VAL A 75 -2.57 -15.94 -2.04
CA VAL A 75 -1.93 -17.24 -2.35
C VAL A 75 -1.62 -18.02 -1.08
N SER A 76 -1.10 -17.39 -0.02
CA SER A 76 -0.51 -18.13 1.09
C SER A 76 -0.60 -17.48 2.47
N SER A 77 -0.62 -16.16 2.58
CA SER A 77 -0.31 -15.51 3.88
C SER A 77 -1.53 -15.09 4.69
N ARG A 78 -2.60 -14.61 4.05
CA ARG A 78 -3.70 -13.88 4.73
C ARG A 78 -5.07 -14.27 4.18
N VAL A 79 -5.46 -15.53 4.39
CA VAL A 79 -6.75 -16.08 3.96
C VAL A 79 -7.90 -15.15 4.39
N GLY A 80 -8.81 -14.86 3.46
CA GLY A 80 -9.95 -13.94 3.68
C GLY A 80 -9.65 -12.47 3.33
N SER A 81 -8.45 -12.13 2.85
CA SER A 81 -8.13 -10.75 2.44
C SER A 81 -8.86 -10.28 1.18
N GLU A 82 -9.40 -11.18 0.36
CA GLU A 82 -9.96 -10.86 -0.97
C GLU A 82 -11.02 -9.76 -0.94
N GLN A 83 -12.06 -9.95 -0.12
CA GLN A 83 -13.15 -8.98 0.03
C GLN A 83 -12.65 -7.63 0.56
N ASN A 84 -11.72 -7.65 1.53
CA ASN A 84 -11.14 -6.43 2.08
C ASN A 84 -10.26 -5.71 1.05
N CYS A 85 -9.47 -6.44 0.25
CA CYS A 85 -8.63 -5.87 -0.79
C CYS A 85 -9.45 -5.24 -1.92
N GLN A 86 -10.57 -5.87 -2.32
CA GLN A 86 -11.52 -5.25 -3.24
C GLN A 86 -12.13 -3.98 -2.65
N ALA A 87 -12.58 -4.03 -1.39
CA ALA A 87 -13.13 -2.86 -0.71
C ALA A 87 -12.10 -1.72 -0.56
N ILE A 88 -10.84 -2.04 -0.27
CA ILE A 88 -9.74 -1.07 -0.21
C ILE A 88 -9.48 -0.46 -1.58
N ALA A 89 -9.39 -1.27 -2.63
CA ALA A 89 -9.16 -0.77 -3.98
C ALA A 89 -10.30 0.17 -4.42
N ALA A 90 -11.56 -0.21 -4.17
CA ALA A 90 -12.72 0.65 -4.43
C ALA A 90 -12.68 1.95 -3.60
N ALA A 91 -12.37 1.87 -2.31
CA ALA A 91 -12.32 3.05 -1.45
C ALA A 91 -11.20 4.02 -1.87
N VAL A 92 -10.02 3.51 -2.26
CA VAL A 92 -8.92 4.34 -2.76
C VAL A 92 -9.26 4.95 -4.12
N ARG A 93 -9.99 4.22 -4.98
CA ARG A 93 -10.52 4.75 -6.24
C ARG A 93 -11.40 5.96 -5.93
N ASP A 94 -12.35 5.82 -5.02
CA ASP A 94 -13.32 6.88 -4.74
C ASP A 94 -12.68 8.06 -3.98
N ALA A 95 -11.71 7.80 -3.10
CA ALA A 95 -10.99 8.81 -2.33
C ALA A 95 -9.92 9.59 -3.14
N GLY A 96 -9.56 9.15 -4.34
CA GLY A 96 -8.52 9.82 -5.14
C GLY A 96 -7.08 9.49 -4.75
N GLY A 97 -6.84 8.46 -3.94
CA GLY A 97 -5.50 8.07 -3.47
C GLY A 97 -4.70 7.18 -4.45
N TRP A 98 -3.52 6.74 -4.01
CA TRP A 98 -2.62 5.88 -4.77
C TRP A 98 -2.69 4.41 -4.31
N LEU A 99 -2.58 3.49 -5.25
CA LEU A 99 -2.28 2.09 -4.96
C LEU A 99 -0.85 1.72 -5.34
N ALA A 100 -0.27 0.83 -4.57
CA ALA A 100 1.01 0.18 -4.85
C ALA A 100 0.83 -1.34 -4.82
N LEU A 101 1.55 -2.04 -5.69
CA LEU A 101 1.55 -3.49 -5.78
C LEU A 101 2.82 -4.05 -5.16
N GLY A 102 2.66 -5.00 -4.24
CA GLY A 102 3.76 -5.71 -3.61
C GLY A 102 3.55 -7.21 -3.71
N SER A 103 4.58 -7.93 -4.15
CA SER A 103 4.51 -9.39 -4.26
C SER A 103 4.71 -10.04 -2.90
N ASP A 104 5.34 -9.32 -1.96
CA ASP A 104 5.72 -9.80 -0.63
C ASP A 104 6.53 -11.10 -0.73
N SER A 105 7.44 -11.10 -1.71
CA SER A 105 8.25 -12.25 -2.08
C SER A 105 9.28 -12.57 -1.00
N HIS A 106 9.21 -13.80 -0.49
CA HIS A 106 10.20 -14.36 0.42
C HIS A 106 11.25 -15.22 -0.32
N THR A 107 11.08 -15.41 -1.63
CA THR A 107 12.07 -15.96 -2.58
C THR A 107 11.95 -15.24 -3.92
N ALA A 108 13.01 -15.23 -4.72
CA ALA A 108 13.00 -14.53 -6.02
C ALA A 108 12.03 -15.12 -7.05
N PHE A 109 11.54 -16.34 -6.86
CA PHE A 109 10.65 -17.03 -7.81
C PHE A 109 9.27 -16.39 -7.97
N THR A 110 8.86 -15.51 -7.05
CA THR A 110 7.58 -14.79 -7.12
C THR A 110 7.76 -13.28 -7.29
N LEU A 111 8.98 -12.83 -7.58
CA LEU A 111 9.28 -11.41 -7.71
C LEU A 111 8.53 -10.81 -8.90
N GLY A 112 7.75 -9.75 -8.65
CA GLY A 112 6.97 -9.07 -9.69
C GLY A 112 5.70 -9.80 -10.12
N GLU A 113 5.36 -10.92 -9.48
CA GLU A 113 4.10 -11.62 -9.74
C GLU A 113 2.93 -10.87 -9.09
N PHE A 114 2.06 -10.31 -9.93
CA PHE A 114 0.91 -9.49 -9.53
C PHE A 114 -0.43 -9.97 -10.11
N THR A 115 -0.48 -11.22 -10.58
CA THR A 115 -1.64 -11.78 -11.27
C THR A 115 -2.93 -11.69 -10.43
N GLU A 116 -2.86 -11.93 -9.12
CA GLU A 116 -4.05 -11.84 -8.26
C GLU A 116 -4.40 -10.38 -7.95
N CYS A 117 -3.40 -9.51 -7.78
CA CYS A 117 -3.64 -8.08 -7.64
C CYS A 117 -4.39 -7.51 -8.86
N GLN A 118 -4.03 -7.93 -10.08
CA GLN A 118 -4.68 -7.44 -11.29
C GLN A 118 -6.19 -7.76 -11.32
N LYS A 119 -6.59 -8.97 -10.89
CA LYS A 119 -8.02 -9.34 -10.80
C LYS A 119 -8.80 -8.43 -9.86
N ILE A 120 -8.19 -8.05 -8.72
CA ILE A 120 -8.80 -7.13 -7.75
C ILE A 120 -8.99 -5.74 -8.36
N LEU A 121 -7.97 -5.24 -9.07
CA LEU A 121 -8.02 -3.93 -9.72
C LEU A 121 -9.07 -3.90 -10.84
N ASP A 122 -9.13 -4.95 -11.66
CA ASP A 122 -10.09 -5.07 -12.76
C ASP A 122 -11.53 -5.13 -12.23
N ALA A 123 -11.77 -5.87 -11.14
CA ALA A 123 -13.09 -6.02 -10.52
C ALA A 123 -13.70 -4.70 -10.01
N VAL A 124 -12.86 -3.70 -9.71
CA VAL A 124 -13.30 -2.38 -9.24
C VAL A 124 -13.04 -1.27 -10.25
N GLU A 125 -12.59 -1.62 -11.46
CA GLU A 125 -12.21 -0.70 -12.53
C GLU A 125 -11.23 0.39 -12.01
N PHE A 126 -10.21 -0.03 -11.26
CA PHE A 126 -9.28 0.92 -10.65
C PHE A 126 -8.50 1.68 -11.73
N PRO A 127 -8.42 3.02 -11.64
CA PRO A 127 -7.81 3.82 -12.69
C PRO A 127 -6.30 3.62 -12.72
N ARG A 128 -5.81 3.20 -13.89
CA ARG A 128 -4.41 2.80 -14.09
C ARG A 128 -3.41 3.92 -13.81
N ASP A 129 -3.80 5.17 -13.97
CA ASP A 129 -2.95 6.34 -13.70
C ASP A 129 -2.59 6.51 -12.21
N ARG A 130 -3.35 5.91 -11.30
CA ARG A 130 -3.12 5.93 -9.84
C ARG A 130 -2.50 4.66 -9.26
N ILE A 131 -1.90 3.83 -10.12
CA ILE A 131 -1.09 2.67 -9.72
C ILE A 131 0.39 3.03 -9.84
N LEU A 132 1.15 2.97 -8.75
CA LEU A 132 2.56 3.39 -8.74
C LEU A 132 3.46 2.52 -9.63
N ASN A 133 3.19 1.22 -9.69
CA ASN A 133 4.04 0.22 -10.34
C ASN A 133 4.01 0.25 -11.89
N VAL A 134 3.21 1.12 -12.51
CA VAL A 134 3.05 1.14 -13.98
C VAL A 134 4.35 1.47 -14.71
N THR A 135 5.18 2.36 -14.15
CA THR A 135 6.52 2.66 -14.68
C THR A 135 7.46 3.03 -13.54
N PRO A 136 8.78 2.78 -13.67
CA PRO A 136 9.77 3.29 -12.73
C PRO A 136 9.69 4.81 -12.55
N ARG A 137 9.63 5.59 -13.64
CA ARG A 137 9.49 7.05 -13.60
C ARG A 137 8.34 7.53 -12.72
N ARG A 138 7.17 6.88 -12.79
CA ARG A 138 6.02 7.24 -11.95
C ARG A 138 6.31 7.05 -10.48
N PHE A 139 6.88 5.90 -10.10
CA PHE A 139 7.26 5.62 -8.72
C PHE A 139 8.30 6.63 -8.21
N LEU A 140 9.31 6.94 -9.01
CA LEU A 140 10.34 7.94 -8.66
C LEU A 140 9.73 9.34 -8.48
N ASN A 141 8.88 9.78 -9.41
CA ASN A 141 8.17 11.06 -9.30
C ASN A 141 7.29 11.14 -8.04
N TYR A 142 6.67 10.02 -7.65
CA TYR A 142 5.92 9.93 -6.40
C TYR A 142 6.82 10.14 -5.18
N LEU A 143 8.00 9.50 -5.11
CA LEU A 143 8.94 9.71 -4.02
C LEU A 143 9.49 11.14 -3.99
N GLU A 144 9.82 11.71 -5.15
CA GLU A 144 10.25 13.11 -5.27
C GLU A 144 9.18 14.09 -4.78
N SER A 145 7.91 13.85 -5.13
CA SER A 145 6.77 14.65 -4.62
C SER A 145 6.60 14.56 -3.10
N ARG A 146 7.16 13.51 -2.48
CA ARG A 146 7.17 13.28 -1.03
C ARG A 146 8.45 13.80 -0.35
N GLY A 147 9.31 14.50 -1.09
CA GLY A 147 10.48 15.20 -0.55
C GLY A 147 11.80 14.42 -0.71
N MET A 148 11.82 13.30 -1.42
CA MET A 148 13.06 12.61 -1.77
C MET A 148 13.82 13.42 -2.85
N PRO A 149 15.14 13.63 -2.73
CA PRO A 149 15.94 14.14 -3.85
C PRO A 149 15.90 13.16 -5.03
N SER A 150 15.98 13.70 -6.26
CA SER A 150 16.11 12.87 -7.46
C SER A 150 17.37 12.00 -7.38
N ILE A 151 17.28 10.75 -7.84
CA ILE A 151 18.40 9.80 -7.88
C ILE A 151 19.01 9.82 -9.30
N PRO A 152 20.20 10.42 -9.50
CA PRO A 152 20.78 10.60 -10.84
C PRO A 152 20.98 9.28 -11.60
N GLU A 153 21.32 8.21 -10.90
CA GLU A 153 21.51 6.87 -11.45
C GLU A 153 20.22 6.29 -12.06
N PHE A 154 19.06 6.86 -11.75
CA PHE A 154 17.77 6.48 -12.31
C PHE A 154 17.21 7.49 -13.33
N ALA A 155 18.03 8.38 -13.87
CA ALA A 155 17.60 9.38 -14.86
C ALA A 155 17.01 8.76 -16.14
N ASP A 156 17.47 7.56 -16.53
CA ASP A 156 17.08 6.92 -17.79
C ASP A 156 15.88 5.96 -17.66
N PHE A 157 15.31 5.81 -16.45
CA PHE A 157 14.14 4.97 -16.17
C PHE A 157 12.80 5.72 -16.21
#